data_AF-A0A5C8LE30-F1
#
_entry.id   AF-A0A5C8LE30-F1
#
_cell.length_a   1.000
_cell.length_b   1.000
_cell.length_c   1.000
_cell.angle_alpha   90.00
_cell.angle_beta   90.00
_cell.angle_gamma   90.00
#
_symmetry.space_group_name_H-M   'P 1'
#
loop_
_entity.id
_entity.type
_entity.pdbx_description
1 polymer ?
#
loop_
_entity_poly.entity_id
_entity_poly.type
_entity_poly.pdbx_seq_one_letter_code
_entity_poly.pdbx_strand_id
1 'polypeptide(L)'
;MKVLHSLKSVRTIALSAVLLSSLTVTALSPAAFAAETKGSELANQQFLKDQYNINLSNSLTKGSFVNAINRIFNYEAKDQENKFTDLQKDSPYYKAAQALYENGILTNGTLQGDAPLTELQATFLALKAAGLKELAYTYPTDKIKSSLAKLHISYNADQLSFQAAQELAAAIDTGLIPTEWYANFKADAPADSLFANELLGKILSFQGLNKNYIGTTNEDDIFAKINQAWKTEDLITASDLRAVFDEALKKNLVTGYNLKDARFNANFDQKLSLTYGHSDIKHALQLIGLLRSEGIQAKVQLEPKTSAFIYLKEWGEPTQTDDYQVVQIDNGNFIAYAKEYDIEFEFDNAQQKDKFQKVIFQYAKKDSKDQQGLIYSSWWQPLYYSLTELKDYKTISNNKISKGHYYAQSFSLNNKSAEVIEGIKKINPSLSVDSYKFWVDEPFYNYLLGDFK
;
A
#
# COMPACT_ATOMS: atom_id res chain seq x y z
N MET A 1 -56.11 61.06 8.95
CA MET A 1 -57.01 61.11 10.11
C MET A 1 -56.78 59.83 10.92
N LYS A 2 -56.42 59.96 12.21
CA LYS A 2 -56.33 58.85 13.20
C LYS A 2 -57.70 58.12 13.25
N VAL A 3 -57.88 56.85 13.65
CA VAL A 3 -57.51 56.17 14.91
C VAL A 3 -57.64 54.64 14.74
N LEU A 4 -56.87 53.95 15.58
CA LEU A 4 -56.78 52.53 15.94
C LEU A 4 -58.08 51.71 16.05
N HIS A 5 -57.97 50.39 15.82
CA HIS A 5 -58.18 49.39 16.88
C HIS A 5 -57.46 48.06 16.58
N SER A 6 -57.09 47.39 17.66
CA SER A 6 -56.10 46.33 17.77
C SER A 6 -56.66 44.90 17.72
N LEU A 7 -55.78 43.98 17.33
CA LEU A 7 -55.58 42.62 17.87
C LEU A 7 -56.75 41.62 17.83
N LYS A 8 -56.63 40.63 16.93
CA LYS A 8 -56.80 39.21 17.30
C LYS A 8 -55.67 38.39 16.67
N SER A 9 -54.86 37.81 17.55
CA SER A 9 -53.79 36.86 17.28
C SER A 9 -54.40 35.52 16.87
N VAL A 10 -54.17 35.09 15.63
CA VAL A 10 -54.36 33.69 15.23
C VAL A 10 -52.98 33.05 15.24
N ARG A 11 -52.74 32.18 16.22
CA ARG A 11 -51.57 31.31 16.28
C ARG A 11 -51.72 30.26 15.18
N THR A 12 -50.92 30.38 14.12
CA THR A 12 -50.71 29.28 13.17
C THR A 12 -49.74 28.31 13.83
N ILE A 13 -50.24 27.15 14.24
CA ILE A 13 -49.42 26.01 14.66
C ILE A 13 -48.76 25.46 13.40
N ALA A 14 -47.48 25.78 13.21
CA ALA A 14 -46.64 25.07 12.25
C ALA A 14 -46.38 23.67 12.81
N LEU A 15 -46.98 22.66 12.17
CA LEU A 15 -46.68 21.26 12.41
C LEU A 15 -45.29 20.98 11.81
N SER A 16 -44.23 21.22 12.58
CA SER A 16 -42.88 20.76 12.24
C SER A 16 -42.83 19.25 12.44
N ALA A 17 -43.08 18.49 11.38
CA ALA A 17 -42.75 17.07 11.34
C ALA A 17 -41.22 16.93 11.32
N VAL A 18 -40.63 16.81 12.50
CA VAL A 18 -39.25 16.34 12.66
C VAL A 18 -39.23 14.88 12.23
N LEU A 19 -38.78 14.60 11.01
CA LEU A 19 -38.31 13.27 10.64
C LEU A 19 -37.04 13.00 11.46
N LEU A 20 -37.21 12.36 12.62
CA LEU A 20 -36.15 11.59 13.25
C LEU A 20 -35.88 10.39 12.32
N SER A 21 -34.92 10.54 11.41
CA SER A 21 -34.29 9.39 10.77
C SER A 21 -33.56 8.61 11.86
N SER A 22 -34.23 7.58 12.39
CA SER A 22 -33.60 6.54 13.15
C SER A 22 -32.50 5.93 12.30
N LEU A 23 -31.24 6.25 12.60
CA LEU A 23 -30.10 5.45 12.22
C LEU A 23 -30.28 4.09 12.89
N THR A 24 -30.95 3.17 12.20
CA THR A 24 -30.81 1.75 12.50
C THR A 24 -29.38 1.39 12.11
N VAL A 25 -28.48 1.42 13.10
CA VAL A 25 -27.26 0.61 13.02
C VAL A 25 -27.76 -0.83 12.94
N THR A 26 -27.94 -1.33 11.72
CA THR A 26 -28.16 -2.76 11.51
C THR A 26 -26.90 -3.45 11.98
N ALA A 27 -26.95 -3.97 13.21
CA ALA A 27 -25.96 -4.91 13.68
C ALA A 27 -25.89 -6.01 12.62
N LEU A 28 -24.73 -6.14 11.96
CA LEU A 28 -24.49 -7.22 11.02
C LEU A 28 -24.81 -8.54 11.72
N SER A 29 -25.51 -9.42 11.02
CA SER A 29 -25.82 -10.74 11.60
C SER A 29 -24.51 -11.47 11.96
N PRO A 30 -24.51 -12.35 12.98
CA PRO A 30 -23.32 -13.16 13.30
C PRO A 30 -22.76 -13.92 12.10
N ALA A 31 -23.61 -14.29 11.13
CA ALA A 31 -23.19 -14.93 9.88
C ALA A 31 -22.48 -13.96 8.91
N ALA A 32 -22.85 -12.68 8.88
CA ALA A 32 -22.17 -11.66 8.10
C ALA A 32 -20.82 -11.29 8.70
N PHE A 33 -20.73 -11.17 10.03
CA PHE A 33 -19.45 -11.00 10.74
C PHE A 33 -18.52 -12.19 10.51
N ALA A 34 -19.02 -13.43 10.61
CA ALA A 34 -18.21 -14.62 10.35
C ALA A 34 -17.72 -14.72 8.89
N ALA A 35 -18.52 -14.25 7.93
CA ALA A 35 -18.12 -14.19 6.52
C ALA A 35 -17.05 -13.11 6.26
N GLU A 36 -17.15 -11.97 6.93
CA GLU A 36 -16.19 -10.85 6.83
C GLU A 36 -14.83 -11.21 7.47
N THR A 37 -14.85 -11.80 8.66
CA THR A 37 -13.66 -12.32 9.35
C THR A 37 -12.93 -13.36 8.49
N LYS A 38 -13.67 -14.35 7.98
CA LYS A 38 -13.10 -15.37 7.10
C LYS A 38 -12.58 -14.78 5.78
N GLY A 39 -13.21 -13.70 5.29
CA GLY A 39 -12.73 -12.94 4.14
C GLY A 39 -11.39 -12.25 4.39
N SER A 40 -11.22 -11.62 5.56
CA SER A 40 -9.96 -10.99 5.99
C SER A 40 -8.82 -12.00 6.14
N GLU A 41 -9.09 -13.15 6.76
CA GLU A 41 -8.09 -14.21 6.97
C GLU A 41 -7.58 -14.79 5.63
N LEU A 42 -8.49 -15.07 4.69
CA LEU A 42 -8.14 -15.56 3.37
C LEU A 42 -7.40 -14.49 2.54
N ALA A 43 -7.75 -13.23 2.70
CA ALA A 43 -7.03 -12.13 2.09
C ALA A 43 -5.59 -12.01 2.64
N ASN A 44 -5.41 -12.15 3.95
CA ASN A 44 -4.09 -12.16 4.60
C ASN A 44 -3.25 -13.34 4.11
N GLN A 45 -3.82 -14.55 4.03
CA GLN A 45 -3.14 -15.72 3.49
C GLN A 45 -2.66 -15.51 2.06
N GLN A 46 -3.54 -14.99 1.19
CA GLN A 46 -3.19 -14.75 -0.21
C GLN A 46 -2.10 -13.68 -0.34
N PHE A 47 -2.19 -12.60 0.43
CA PHE A 47 -1.18 -11.55 0.46
C PHE A 47 0.19 -12.07 0.93
N LEU A 48 0.22 -12.83 2.03
CA LEU A 48 1.43 -13.46 2.58
C LEU A 48 2.08 -14.41 1.58
N LYS A 49 1.27 -15.17 0.83
CA LYS A 49 1.75 -16.06 -0.23
C LYS A 49 2.36 -15.28 -1.39
N ASP A 50 1.66 -14.27 -1.89
CA ASP A 50 2.07 -13.56 -3.10
C ASP A 50 3.27 -12.63 -2.85
N GLN A 51 3.30 -11.95 -1.70
CA GLN A 51 4.33 -10.95 -1.39
C GLN A 51 5.54 -11.54 -0.64
N TYR A 52 5.33 -12.54 0.21
CA TYR A 52 6.37 -13.07 1.11
C TYR A 52 6.67 -14.55 0.90
N ASN A 53 5.98 -15.21 -0.03
CA ASN A 53 6.07 -16.66 -0.24
C ASN A 53 5.86 -17.47 1.06
N ILE A 54 4.94 -17.00 1.91
CA ILE A 54 4.57 -17.68 3.15
C ILE A 54 3.33 -18.53 2.90
N ASN A 55 3.46 -19.84 3.12
CA ASN A 55 2.37 -20.79 3.10
C ASN A 55 2.42 -21.62 4.38
N LEU A 56 1.44 -21.42 5.26
CA LEU A 56 1.34 -22.08 6.56
C LEU A 56 0.62 -23.43 6.44
N SER A 57 1.13 -24.46 7.12
CA SER A 57 0.46 -25.76 7.24
C SER A 57 -0.58 -25.73 8.36
N ASN A 58 -1.47 -26.74 8.41
CA ASN A 58 -2.44 -26.86 9.50
C ASN A 58 -1.82 -27.38 10.82
N SER A 59 -0.60 -27.94 10.78
CA SER A 59 0.14 -28.39 11.95
C SER A 59 1.36 -27.50 12.13
N LEU A 60 1.15 -26.35 12.77
CA LEU A 60 2.18 -25.32 12.94
C LEU A 60 3.13 -25.67 14.09
N THR A 61 4.42 -25.60 13.79
CA THR A 61 5.47 -25.63 14.81
C THR A 61 5.93 -24.21 15.14
N LYS A 62 6.47 -24.02 16.34
CA LYS A 62 7.02 -22.72 16.75
C LYS A 62 8.14 -22.24 15.80
N GLY A 63 8.98 -23.16 15.33
CA GLY A 63 10.03 -22.87 14.34
C GLY A 63 9.49 -22.45 12.98
N SER A 64 8.40 -23.06 12.52
CA SER A 64 7.77 -22.67 11.24
C SER A 64 7.21 -21.24 11.27
N PHE A 65 6.64 -20.82 12.40
CA PHE A 65 6.11 -19.47 12.58
C PHE A 65 7.23 -18.43 12.74
N VAL A 66 8.31 -18.77 13.45
CA VAL A 66 9.54 -17.96 13.48
C VAL A 66 10.12 -17.75 12.08
N ASN A 67 10.17 -18.80 11.25
CA ASN A 67 10.59 -18.67 9.86
C ASN A 67 9.65 -17.74 9.06
N ALA A 68 8.33 -17.81 9.29
CA ALA A 68 7.37 -16.92 8.64
C ALA A 68 7.57 -15.44 9.05
N ILE A 69 7.76 -15.16 10.34
CA ILE A 69 8.09 -13.81 10.83
C ILE A 69 9.39 -13.32 10.20
N ASN A 70 10.44 -14.14 10.17
CA ASN A 70 11.71 -13.72 9.56
C ASN A 70 11.61 -13.50 8.05
N ARG A 71 10.70 -14.16 7.34
CA ARG A 71 10.44 -13.87 5.92
C ARG A 71 9.80 -12.50 5.71
N ILE A 72 8.96 -12.05 6.63
CA ILE A 72 8.38 -10.69 6.59
C ILE A 72 9.47 -9.63 6.70
N PHE A 73 10.37 -9.79 7.68
CA PHE A 73 11.42 -8.80 7.95
C PHE A 73 12.67 -8.96 7.09
N ASN A 74 12.88 -10.16 6.54
CA ASN A 74 14.08 -10.56 5.82
C ASN A 74 15.38 -10.20 6.58
N TYR A 75 15.39 -10.40 7.90
CA TYR A 75 16.59 -10.15 8.69
C TYR A 75 17.64 -11.23 8.43
N GLU A 76 18.88 -10.78 8.31
CA GLU A 76 20.06 -11.62 8.23
C GLU A 76 20.68 -11.79 9.62
N ALA A 77 20.92 -13.05 10.01
CA ALA A 77 21.68 -13.34 11.22
C ALA A 77 23.14 -12.95 11.02
N LYS A 78 23.73 -12.28 11.99
CA LYS A 78 25.17 -12.03 12.00
C LYS A 78 25.90 -13.33 12.35
N ASP A 79 27.07 -13.55 11.77
CA ASP A 79 27.94 -14.69 12.10
C ASP A 79 28.55 -14.52 13.50
N GLN A 80 27.73 -14.74 14.53
CA GLN A 80 28.08 -14.69 15.94
C GLN A 80 27.95 -16.07 16.61
N GLU A 81 28.33 -16.12 17.89
CA GLU A 81 28.13 -17.27 18.75
C GLU A 81 26.64 -17.67 18.81
N ASN A 82 26.37 -18.98 18.71
CA ASN A 82 25.03 -19.54 18.81
C ASN A 82 24.40 -19.20 20.17
N LYS A 83 23.27 -18.48 20.15
CA LYS A 83 22.54 -18.09 21.37
C LYS A 83 21.51 -19.12 21.84
N PHE A 84 21.30 -20.18 21.07
CA PHE A 84 20.33 -21.22 21.37
C PHE A 84 20.99 -22.52 21.85
N THR A 85 20.54 -23.04 22.98
CA THR A 85 21.04 -24.31 23.53
C THR A 85 20.41 -25.54 22.89
N ASP A 86 19.27 -25.37 22.22
CA ASP A 86 18.47 -26.44 21.63
C ASP A 86 18.39 -26.39 20.08
N LEU A 87 19.08 -25.43 19.45
CA LEU A 87 19.20 -25.35 17.99
C LEU A 87 20.65 -25.47 17.56
N GLN A 88 20.91 -26.43 16.68
CA GLN A 88 22.20 -26.55 15.99
C GLN A 88 22.20 -25.70 14.71
N LYS A 89 23.40 -25.35 14.20
CA LYS A 89 23.56 -24.44 13.05
C LYS A 89 22.94 -24.98 11.74
N ASP A 90 22.79 -26.29 11.64
CA ASP A 90 22.17 -27.00 10.52
C ASP A 90 20.63 -27.11 10.63
N SER A 91 20.05 -26.71 11.77
CA SER A 91 18.60 -26.68 11.94
C SER A 91 17.94 -25.73 10.93
N PRO A 92 16.79 -26.11 10.34
CA PRO A 92 16.06 -25.25 9.40
C PRO A 92 15.49 -23.97 10.04
N TYR A 93 15.52 -23.85 11.37
CA TYR A 93 15.05 -22.68 12.10
C TYR A 93 16.20 -21.78 12.58
N TYR A 94 17.44 -22.27 12.54
CA TYR A 94 18.59 -21.61 13.20
C TYR A 94 18.78 -20.16 12.72
N LYS A 95 18.87 -19.95 11.40
CA LYS A 95 19.15 -18.62 10.83
C LYS A 95 18.06 -17.61 11.20
N ALA A 96 16.80 -18.00 11.06
CA ALA A 96 15.67 -17.13 11.41
C ALA A 96 15.64 -16.85 12.92
N ALA A 97 15.81 -17.88 13.75
CA ALA A 97 15.79 -17.73 15.20
C ALA A 97 16.93 -16.81 15.68
N GLN A 98 18.13 -16.97 15.14
CA GLN A 98 19.28 -16.11 15.43
C GLN A 98 18.99 -14.66 15.00
N ALA A 99 18.50 -14.44 13.78
CA ALA A 99 18.17 -13.10 13.28
C ALA A 99 17.08 -12.42 14.14
N LEU A 100 16.01 -13.14 14.49
CA LEU A 100 14.94 -12.59 15.34
C LEU A 100 15.40 -12.37 16.79
N TYR A 101 16.35 -13.16 17.30
CA TYR A 101 16.94 -12.94 18.62
C TYR A 101 17.79 -11.66 18.65
N GLU A 102 18.63 -11.46 17.63
CA GLU A 102 19.46 -10.26 17.47
C GLU A 102 18.63 -8.98 17.33
N ASN A 103 17.41 -9.09 16.81
CA ASN A 103 16.44 -7.99 16.71
C ASN A 103 15.46 -7.92 17.89
N GLY A 104 15.68 -8.70 18.96
CA GLY A 104 14.92 -8.62 20.21
C GLY A 104 13.47 -9.12 20.13
N ILE A 105 13.11 -9.86 19.08
CA ILE A 105 11.80 -10.52 18.91
C ILE A 105 11.79 -11.83 19.69
N LEU A 106 12.88 -12.61 19.60
CA LEU A 106 13.14 -13.74 20.50
C LEU A 106 14.03 -13.27 21.65
N THR A 107 13.70 -13.70 22.87
CA THR A 107 14.41 -13.27 24.08
C THR A 107 15.01 -14.43 24.88
N ASN A 108 14.70 -15.67 24.50
CA ASN A 108 15.11 -16.87 25.23
C ASN A 108 16.12 -17.66 24.42
N GLY A 109 17.13 -18.22 25.08
CA GLY A 109 18.13 -19.11 24.47
C GLY A 109 17.61 -20.53 24.18
N THR A 110 16.29 -20.73 24.16
CA THR A 110 15.64 -21.98 23.76
C THR A 110 14.48 -21.68 22.83
N LEU A 111 14.39 -22.39 21.71
CA LEU A 111 13.29 -22.23 20.75
C LEU A 111 12.22 -23.30 20.90
N GLN A 112 12.62 -24.57 20.99
CA GLN A 112 11.77 -25.76 20.81
C GLN A 112 11.10 -25.75 19.43
N GLY A 113 11.92 -25.65 18.37
CA GLY A 113 11.45 -25.38 17.00
C GLY A 113 10.40 -26.35 16.47
N ASP A 114 10.47 -27.63 16.82
CA ASP A 114 9.53 -28.66 16.37
C ASP A 114 8.31 -28.83 17.28
N ALA A 115 8.25 -28.12 18.42
CA ALA A 115 7.09 -28.16 19.30
C ALA A 115 5.88 -27.52 18.63
N PRO A 116 4.65 -28.04 18.86
CA PRO A 116 3.42 -27.40 18.41
C PRO A 116 3.36 -25.95 18.88
N LEU A 117 2.99 -25.04 17.97
CA LEU A 117 2.75 -23.65 18.30
C LEU A 117 1.40 -23.52 18.98
N THR A 118 1.34 -22.94 20.18
CA THR A 118 0.05 -22.57 20.80
C THR A 118 -0.40 -21.16 20.41
N GLU A 119 -1.69 -20.87 20.53
CA GLU A 119 -2.23 -19.53 20.27
C GLU A 119 -1.56 -18.45 21.14
N LEU A 120 -1.29 -18.76 22.41
CA LEU A 120 -0.59 -17.84 23.31
C LEU A 120 0.85 -17.56 22.85
N GLN A 121 1.59 -18.61 22.44
CA GLN A 121 2.95 -18.46 21.94
C GLN A 121 2.99 -17.66 20.63
N ALA A 122 2.05 -17.92 19.71
CA ALA A 122 1.92 -17.17 18.47
C ALA A 122 1.68 -15.69 18.75
N THR A 123 0.80 -15.39 19.71
CA THR A 123 0.48 -14.02 20.14
C THR A 123 1.71 -13.29 20.67
N PHE A 124 2.51 -13.92 21.54
CA PHE A 124 3.72 -13.28 22.09
C PHE A 124 4.76 -12.97 21.03
N LEU A 125 4.98 -13.91 20.10
CA LEU A 125 5.88 -13.71 18.97
C LEU A 125 5.38 -12.56 18.09
N ALA A 126 4.08 -12.54 17.79
CA ALA A 126 3.45 -11.50 16.99
C ALA A 126 3.50 -10.12 17.66
N LEU A 127 3.29 -10.04 18.97
CA LEU A 127 3.36 -8.78 19.73
C LEU A 127 4.76 -8.16 19.65
N LYS A 128 5.80 -8.99 19.85
CA LYS A 128 7.18 -8.53 19.78
C LYS A 128 7.56 -8.14 18.36
N ALA A 129 7.17 -8.93 17.37
CA ALA A 129 7.33 -8.62 15.97
C ALA A 129 6.57 -7.35 15.54
N ALA A 130 5.41 -7.06 16.13
CA ALA A 130 4.66 -5.84 15.89
C ALA A 130 5.27 -4.59 16.55
N GLY A 131 6.35 -4.73 17.34
CA GLY A 131 7.01 -3.61 18.01
C GLY A 131 6.28 -3.12 19.27
N LEU A 132 5.45 -3.96 19.89
CA LEU A 132 4.57 -3.58 21.02
C LEU A 132 5.11 -4.00 22.39
N LYS A 133 6.34 -4.50 22.46
CA LYS A 133 6.96 -5.05 23.68
C LYS A 133 7.04 -4.00 24.81
N GLU A 134 7.59 -2.83 24.51
CA GLU A 134 7.76 -1.74 25.48
C GLU A 134 6.41 -1.23 25.98
N LEU A 135 5.41 -1.12 25.08
CA LEU A 135 4.04 -0.78 25.44
C LEU A 135 3.47 -1.82 26.41
N ALA A 136 3.62 -3.12 26.12
CA ALA A 136 3.11 -4.18 26.97
C ALA A 136 3.65 -4.09 28.40
N TYR A 137 4.95 -3.82 28.55
CA TYR A 137 5.58 -3.76 29.87
C TYR A 137 5.17 -2.54 30.71
N THR A 138 4.39 -1.60 30.16
CA THR A 138 3.75 -0.52 30.92
C THR A 138 2.46 -0.93 31.63
N TYR A 139 1.91 -2.12 31.35
CA TYR A 139 0.56 -2.49 31.81
C TYR A 139 0.57 -2.85 33.30
N PRO A 140 -0.15 -2.12 34.17
CA PRO A 140 -0.33 -2.50 35.57
C PRO A 140 -1.37 -3.62 35.72
N THR A 141 -1.40 -4.27 36.89
CA THR A 141 -2.28 -5.41 37.19
C THR A 141 -3.76 -5.15 36.87
N ASP A 142 -4.30 -3.98 37.20
CA ASP A 142 -5.73 -3.69 36.95
C ASP A 142 -6.05 -3.57 35.46
N LYS A 143 -5.11 -3.00 34.68
CA LYS A 143 -5.23 -2.96 33.23
C LYS A 143 -5.16 -4.37 32.64
N ILE A 144 -4.19 -5.18 33.08
CA ILE A 144 -4.06 -6.60 32.68
C ILE A 144 -5.39 -7.33 32.90
N LYS A 145 -5.95 -7.26 34.12
CA LYS A 145 -7.22 -7.93 34.45
C LYS A 145 -8.36 -7.46 33.53
N SER A 146 -8.46 -6.16 33.27
CA SER A 146 -9.49 -5.59 32.40
C SER A 146 -9.36 -6.08 30.96
N SER A 147 -8.15 -6.17 30.42
CA SER A 147 -7.92 -6.62 29.04
C SER A 147 -8.16 -8.13 28.93
N LEU A 148 -7.61 -8.94 29.84
CA LEU A 148 -7.76 -10.40 29.83
C LEU A 148 -9.21 -10.86 30.00
N ALA A 149 -10.03 -10.10 30.74
CA ALA A 149 -11.46 -10.39 30.87
C ALA A 149 -12.21 -10.41 29.53
N LYS A 150 -11.72 -9.71 28.50
CA LYS A 150 -12.27 -9.73 27.14
C LYS A 150 -12.12 -11.09 26.44
N LEU A 151 -11.11 -11.88 26.84
CA LEU A 151 -10.91 -13.27 26.41
C LEU A 151 -11.46 -14.28 27.43
N HIS A 152 -12.21 -13.82 28.43
CA HIS A 152 -12.69 -14.63 29.54
C HIS A 152 -11.57 -15.30 30.36
N ILE A 153 -10.37 -14.71 30.36
CA ILE A 153 -9.22 -15.18 31.14
C ILE A 153 -9.14 -14.37 32.44
N SER A 154 -9.07 -15.09 33.56
CA SER A 154 -8.76 -14.48 34.86
C SER A 154 -7.26 -14.51 35.09
N TYR A 155 -6.66 -13.37 35.44
CA TYR A 155 -5.23 -13.31 35.74
C TYR A 155 -4.89 -14.13 37.00
N ASN A 156 -4.05 -15.15 36.84
CA ASN A 156 -3.45 -15.93 37.90
C ASN A 156 -1.95 -16.09 37.63
N ALA A 157 -1.11 -15.65 38.58
CA ALA A 157 0.34 -15.68 38.45
C ALA A 157 0.93 -17.10 38.32
N ASP A 158 0.23 -18.11 38.83
CA ASP A 158 0.65 -19.52 38.75
C ASP A 158 0.45 -20.11 37.33
N GLN A 159 -0.46 -19.54 36.55
CA GLN A 159 -0.80 -20.01 35.20
C GLN A 159 -0.21 -19.12 34.11
N LEU A 160 -0.12 -17.82 34.38
CA LEU A 160 0.41 -16.83 33.46
C LEU A 160 1.34 -15.89 34.22
N SER A 161 2.63 -15.89 33.86
CA SER A 161 3.59 -14.97 34.47
C SER A 161 3.13 -13.52 34.26
N PHE A 162 3.53 -12.62 35.16
CA PHE A 162 3.14 -11.21 35.06
C PHE A 162 3.50 -10.61 33.69
N GLN A 163 4.70 -10.90 33.19
CA GLN A 163 5.15 -10.44 31.87
C GLN A 163 4.32 -11.05 30.72
N ALA A 164 3.99 -12.34 30.79
CA ALA A 164 3.13 -12.98 29.79
C ALA A 164 1.70 -12.39 29.81
N ALA A 165 1.21 -12.02 30.98
CA ALA A 165 -0.08 -11.34 31.14
C ALA A 165 -0.07 -9.91 30.58
N GLN A 166 1.05 -9.18 30.75
CA GLN A 166 1.26 -7.87 30.12
C GLN A 166 1.26 -7.98 28.59
N GLU A 167 2.01 -8.93 28.04
CA GLU A 167 2.10 -9.17 26.59
C GLU A 167 0.72 -9.52 25.99
N LEU A 168 -0.04 -10.42 26.62
CA LEU A 168 -1.39 -10.77 26.16
C LEU A 168 -2.36 -9.59 26.28
N ALA A 169 -2.33 -8.86 27.40
CA ALA A 169 -3.20 -7.71 27.61
C ALA A 169 -2.98 -6.61 26.55
N ALA A 170 -1.73 -6.34 26.20
CA ALA A 170 -1.40 -5.38 25.15
C ALA A 170 -1.85 -5.86 23.77
N ALA A 171 -1.68 -7.15 23.45
CA ALA A 171 -2.15 -7.72 22.18
C ALA A 171 -3.67 -7.55 22.00
N ILE A 172 -4.44 -7.68 23.08
CA ILE A 172 -5.89 -7.46 23.08
C ILE A 172 -6.22 -5.98 22.87
N ASP A 173 -5.62 -5.10 23.67
CA ASP A 173 -5.97 -3.67 23.68
C ASP A 173 -5.51 -2.92 22.42
N THR A 174 -4.49 -3.40 21.72
CA THR A 174 -4.04 -2.83 20.44
C THR A 174 -4.79 -3.41 19.24
N GLY A 175 -5.62 -4.44 19.44
CA GLY A 175 -6.27 -5.16 18.34
C GLY A 175 -5.32 -6.04 17.52
N LEU A 176 -4.15 -6.39 18.07
CA LEU A 176 -3.29 -7.44 17.50
C LEU A 176 -4.03 -8.79 17.51
N ILE A 177 -4.77 -9.07 18.58
CA ILE A 177 -5.84 -10.08 18.54
C ILE A 177 -7.13 -9.33 18.19
N PRO A 178 -7.70 -9.56 16.99
CA PRO A 178 -8.98 -8.98 16.62
C PRO A 178 -10.14 -9.48 17.50
N THR A 179 -11.19 -8.69 17.62
CA THR A 179 -12.35 -8.99 18.49
C THR A 179 -13.08 -10.28 18.13
N GLU A 180 -13.10 -10.63 16.84
CA GLU A 180 -13.67 -11.85 16.29
C GLU A 180 -13.03 -13.14 16.84
N TRP A 181 -11.77 -13.06 17.29
CA TRP A 181 -11.06 -14.20 17.87
C TRP A 181 -11.36 -14.38 19.36
N TYR A 182 -11.97 -13.39 20.03
CA TYR A 182 -12.10 -13.39 21.49
C TYR A 182 -12.91 -14.58 22.04
N ALA A 183 -13.99 -14.95 21.34
CA ALA A 183 -14.86 -16.04 21.78
C ALA A 183 -14.21 -17.43 21.63
N ASN A 184 -13.23 -17.57 20.73
CA ASN A 184 -12.63 -18.87 20.38
C ASN A 184 -11.19 -19.03 20.87
N PHE A 185 -10.55 -17.94 21.31
CA PHE A 185 -9.17 -17.95 21.79
C PHE A 185 -8.98 -18.89 22.98
N LYS A 186 -7.99 -19.77 22.90
CA LYS A 186 -7.61 -20.75 23.91
C LYS A 186 -6.09 -20.79 24.02
N ALA A 187 -5.56 -20.23 25.11
CA ALA A 187 -4.13 -20.03 25.32
C ALA A 187 -3.24 -21.28 25.03
N ASP A 188 -3.67 -22.46 25.48
CA ASP A 188 -2.93 -23.71 25.34
C ASP A 188 -3.33 -24.53 24.10
N ALA A 189 -4.33 -24.09 23.33
CA ALA A 189 -4.72 -24.77 22.11
C ALA A 189 -3.65 -24.57 21.02
N PRO A 190 -3.46 -25.56 20.12
CA PRO A 190 -2.65 -25.38 18.94
C PRO A 190 -3.17 -24.22 18.09
N ALA A 191 -2.28 -23.31 17.68
CA ALA A 191 -2.59 -22.26 16.72
C ALA A 191 -2.80 -22.91 15.34
N ASP A 192 -3.96 -22.69 14.74
CA ASP A 192 -4.22 -23.10 13.37
C ASP A 192 -3.66 -22.08 12.36
N SER A 193 -3.74 -22.44 11.08
CA SER A 193 -3.23 -21.61 9.98
C SER A 193 -4.01 -20.30 9.81
N LEU A 194 -5.30 -20.25 10.17
CA LEU A 194 -6.11 -19.03 10.05
C LEU A 194 -5.67 -18.00 11.10
N PHE A 195 -5.58 -18.41 12.36
CA PHE A 195 -5.12 -17.54 13.44
C PHE A 195 -3.69 -17.04 13.19
N ALA A 196 -2.80 -17.93 12.75
CA ALA A 196 -1.42 -17.57 12.44
C ALA A 196 -1.32 -16.59 11.25
N ASN A 197 -2.10 -16.77 10.19
CA ASN A 197 -2.14 -15.82 9.06
C ASN A 197 -2.70 -14.46 9.50
N GLU A 198 -3.71 -14.42 10.37
CA GLU A 198 -4.24 -13.17 10.92
C GLU A 198 -3.17 -12.42 11.72
N LEU A 199 -2.45 -13.10 12.62
CA LEU A 199 -1.36 -12.50 13.37
C LEU A 199 -0.22 -11.98 12.48
N LEU A 200 0.16 -12.73 11.44
CA LEU A 200 1.15 -12.25 10.45
C LEU A 200 0.63 -11.03 9.67
N GLY A 201 -0.64 -11.01 9.29
CA GLY A 201 -1.30 -9.84 8.68
C GLY A 201 -1.30 -8.61 9.60
N LYS A 202 -1.49 -8.82 10.90
CA LYS A 202 -1.36 -7.73 11.88
C LYS A 202 0.09 -7.26 12.04
N ILE A 203 1.08 -8.16 12.11
CA ILE A 203 2.50 -7.77 12.10
C ILE A 203 2.78 -6.85 10.91
N LEU A 204 2.37 -7.25 9.70
CA LEU A 204 2.52 -6.44 8.50
C LEU A 204 1.89 -5.06 8.64
N SER A 205 0.68 -5.00 9.19
CA SER A 205 -0.06 -3.74 9.35
C SER A 205 0.61 -2.80 10.38
N PHE A 206 1.03 -3.32 11.54
CA PHE A 206 1.75 -2.55 12.56
C PHE A 206 3.12 -2.04 12.07
N GLN A 207 3.76 -2.78 11.17
CA GLN A 207 5.08 -2.44 10.62
C GLN A 207 5.00 -1.60 9.33
N GLY A 208 3.79 -1.28 8.83
CA GLY A 208 3.62 -0.56 7.57
C GLY A 208 4.08 -1.36 6.34
N LEU A 209 4.09 -2.69 6.44
CA LEU A 209 4.50 -3.64 5.40
C LEU A 209 3.31 -4.29 4.67
N ASN A 210 2.08 -4.03 5.11
CA ASN A 210 0.88 -4.49 4.41
C ASN A 210 0.61 -3.63 3.15
N LYS A 211 -0.54 -3.83 2.51
CA LYS A 211 -1.09 -2.92 1.49
C LYS A 211 -1.07 -1.48 2.01
N ASN A 212 -0.46 -0.59 1.24
CA ASN A 212 -0.35 0.82 1.53
C ASN A 212 -1.38 1.58 0.67
N TYR A 213 -2.34 2.23 1.31
CA TYR A 213 -3.35 3.01 0.61
C TYR A 213 -3.86 4.14 1.49
N ILE A 214 -4.18 5.26 0.85
CA ILE A 214 -4.70 6.47 1.51
C ILE A 214 -6.15 6.28 1.93
N GLY A 215 -6.93 5.53 1.15
CA GLY A 215 -8.33 5.23 1.46
C GLY A 215 -9.02 4.51 0.31
N THR A 216 -10.35 4.54 0.28
CA THR A 216 -11.15 3.92 -0.79
C THR A 216 -11.93 4.94 -1.61
N THR A 217 -12.35 4.58 -2.83
CA THR A 217 -13.15 5.46 -3.69
C THR A 217 -14.47 5.89 -3.04
N ASN A 218 -15.02 5.10 -2.11
CA ASN A 218 -16.27 5.41 -1.41
C ASN A 218 -16.07 6.11 -0.05
N GLU A 219 -14.84 6.25 0.43
CA GLU A 219 -14.60 6.85 1.73
C GLU A 219 -14.94 8.34 1.72
N ASP A 220 -15.62 8.83 2.77
CA ASP A 220 -16.14 10.19 2.81
C ASP A 220 -15.02 11.25 2.75
N ASP A 221 -13.87 10.95 3.35
CA ASP A 221 -12.74 11.88 3.48
C ASP A 221 -11.62 11.68 2.44
N ILE A 222 -11.80 10.77 1.46
CA ILE A 222 -10.75 10.42 0.47
C ILE A 222 -10.20 11.66 -0.26
N PHE A 223 -11.06 12.60 -0.64
CA PHE A 223 -10.65 13.81 -1.36
C PHE A 223 -9.76 14.72 -0.50
N ALA A 224 -10.02 14.80 0.80
CA ALA A 224 -9.19 15.56 1.72
C ALA A 224 -7.83 14.90 1.90
N LYS A 225 -7.81 13.57 2.04
CA LYS A 225 -6.56 12.80 2.20
C LYS A 225 -5.65 12.87 0.96
N ILE A 226 -6.22 12.75 -0.24
CA ILE A 226 -5.46 12.87 -1.50
C ILE A 226 -4.87 14.28 -1.67
N ASN A 227 -5.65 15.32 -1.36
CA ASN A 227 -5.12 16.70 -1.37
C ASN A 227 -4.01 16.90 -0.34
N GLN A 228 -4.16 16.32 0.86
CA GLN A 228 -3.15 16.44 1.91
C GLN A 228 -1.86 15.76 1.49
N ALA A 229 -1.94 14.53 0.96
CA ALA A 229 -0.80 13.81 0.42
C ALA A 229 -0.08 14.66 -0.65
N TRP A 230 -0.79 15.11 -1.70
CA TRP A 230 -0.19 15.91 -2.76
C TRP A 230 0.53 17.19 -2.29
N LYS A 231 -0.02 17.87 -1.28
CA LYS A 231 0.57 19.12 -0.74
C LYS A 231 1.82 18.91 0.09
N THR A 232 2.04 17.70 0.62
CA THR A 232 3.21 17.39 1.45
C THR A 232 4.35 16.77 0.66
N GLU A 233 4.13 16.43 -0.61
CA GLU A 233 5.17 15.89 -1.49
C GLU A 233 5.95 17.00 -2.19
N ASP A 234 7.26 16.84 -2.28
CA ASP A 234 8.16 17.70 -3.04
C ASP A 234 8.70 16.94 -4.28
N LEU A 235 9.44 17.64 -5.15
CA LEU A 235 10.21 16.99 -6.21
C LEU A 235 11.19 15.97 -5.61
N ILE A 236 11.02 14.71 -6.00
CA ILE A 236 11.99 13.64 -5.75
C ILE A 236 13.25 13.95 -6.55
N THR A 237 14.37 14.14 -5.86
CA THR A 237 15.65 14.49 -6.47
C THR A 237 16.53 13.27 -6.75
N ALA A 238 16.67 12.36 -5.78
CA ALA A 238 17.46 11.13 -5.85
C ALA A 238 18.75 11.28 -6.70
N SER A 239 19.62 12.22 -6.30
CA SER A 239 20.68 12.81 -7.14
C SER A 239 21.54 11.79 -7.90
N ASP A 240 21.88 10.66 -7.28
CA ASP A 240 22.69 9.62 -7.93
C ASP A 240 21.98 8.94 -9.10
N LEU A 241 20.67 8.67 -8.95
CA LEU A 241 19.85 8.09 -10.01
C LEU A 241 19.55 9.13 -11.09
N ARG A 242 19.23 10.37 -10.67
CA ARG A 242 19.01 11.51 -11.55
C ARG A 242 20.19 11.76 -12.48
N ALA A 243 21.42 11.81 -11.95
CA ALA A 243 22.60 12.06 -12.76
C ALA A 243 22.79 11.03 -13.89
N VAL A 244 22.49 9.76 -13.61
CA VAL A 244 22.60 8.67 -14.61
C VAL A 244 21.55 8.82 -15.70
N PHE A 245 20.31 9.12 -15.32
CA PHE A 245 19.21 9.23 -16.27
C PHE A 245 19.19 10.57 -17.03
N ASP A 246 19.69 11.65 -16.44
CA ASP A 246 19.96 12.90 -17.16
C ASP A 246 20.99 12.68 -18.26
N GLU A 247 22.05 11.92 -17.99
CA GLU A 247 23.03 11.53 -19.00
C GLU A 247 22.41 10.62 -20.08
N ALA A 248 21.48 9.74 -19.70
CA ALA A 248 20.75 8.90 -20.66
C ALA A 248 19.84 9.76 -21.57
N LEU A 249 19.15 10.76 -21.03
CA LEU A 249 18.38 11.74 -21.79
C LEU A 249 19.27 12.55 -22.74
N LYS A 250 20.41 13.07 -22.26
CA LYS A 250 21.37 13.82 -23.08
C LYS A 250 21.86 13.03 -24.30
N LYS A 251 21.95 11.70 -24.16
CA LYS A 251 22.37 10.76 -25.22
C LYS A 251 21.22 10.23 -26.07
N ASN A 252 19.99 10.71 -25.86
CA ASN A 252 18.77 10.20 -26.51
C ASN A 252 18.57 8.69 -26.34
N LEU A 253 19.08 8.10 -25.25
CA LEU A 253 18.87 6.69 -24.93
C LEU A 253 17.44 6.44 -24.43
N VAL A 254 16.85 7.45 -23.79
CA VAL A 254 15.47 7.48 -23.29
C VAL A 254 14.83 8.80 -23.69
N THR A 255 13.49 8.84 -23.76
CA THR A 255 12.72 10.06 -24.06
C THR A 255 12.26 10.80 -22.80
N GLY A 256 12.21 10.08 -21.67
CA GLY A 256 11.84 10.57 -20.37
C GLY A 256 12.13 9.51 -19.31
N TYR A 257 12.16 9.91 -18.04
CA TYR A 257 12.24 8.98 -16.92
C TYR A 257 11.49 9.52 -15.71
N ASN A 258 11.14 8.61 -14.79
CA ASN A 258 10.48 8.96 -13.54
C ASN A 258 11.39 8.61 -12.38
N LEU A 259 11.46 9.49 -11.37
CA LEU A 259 12.01 9.19 -10.05
C LEU A 259 10.86 8.96 -9.08
N LYS A 260 10.93 7.86 -8.32
CA LYS A 260 9.90 7.44 -7.39
C LYS A 260 10.51 6.96 -6.08
N ASP A 261 9.70 6.95 -5.04
CA ASP A 261 10.05 6.47 -3.71
C ASP A 261 9.23 5.21 -3.38
N ALA A 262 9.93 4.09 -3.20
CA ALA A 262 9.34 2.78 -2.96
C ALA A 262 8.59 2.68 -1.63
N ARG A 263 8.75 3.63 -0.71
CA ARG A 263 7.95 3.70 0.53
C ARG A 263 6.48 4.00 0.26
N PHE A 264 6.16 4.56 -0.92
CA PHE A 264 4.79 4.82 -1.33
C PHE A 264 4.14 3.66 -2.10
N ASN A 265 4.91 2.62 -2.46
CA ASN A 265 4.39 1.48 -3.22
C ASN A 265 3.13 0.92 -2.57
N ALA A 266 2.05 0.79 -3.35
CA ALA A 266 0.75 0.37 -2.83
C ALA A 266 0.71 -1.08 -2.30
N ASN A 267 1.62 -1.93 -2.79
CA ASN A 267 1.66 -3.38 -2.52
C ASN A 267 0.33 -4.08 -2.84
N PHE A 268 -0.43 -3.55 -3.81
CA PHE A 268 -1.72 -4.12 -4.21
C PHE A 268 -1.58 -5.49 -4.90
N ASP A 269 -2.67 -6.25 -4.91
CA ASP A 269 -2.79 -7.44 -5.75
C ASP A 269 -2.76 -7.00 -7.22
N GLN A 270 -1.67 -7.37 -7.90
CA GLN A 270 -1.42 -7.02 -9.30
C GLN A 270 -2.55 -7.47 -10.24
N LYS A 271 -3.24 -8.57 -9.93
CA LYS A 271 -4.37 -9.05 -10.74
C LYS A 271 -5.55 -8.11 -10.67
N LEU A 272 -5.71 -7.41 -9.55
CA LEU A 272 -6.80 -6.50 -9.26
C LEU A 272 -6.39 -5.03 -9.33
N SER A 273 -5.17 -4.70 -9.75
CA SER A 273 -4.71 -3.31 -9.76
C SER A 273 -4.39 -2.72 -11.13
N LEU A 274 -4.48 -1.38 -11.19
CA LEU A 274 -4.03 -0.53 -12.29
C LEU A 274 -3.33 0.71 -11.73
N THR A 275 -2.33 1.20 -12.44
CA THR A 275 -1.67 2.48 -12.16
C THR A 275 -2.07 3.50 -13.23
N TYR A 276 -2.41 4.73 -12.84
CA TYR A 276 -2.74 5.85 -13.72
C TYR A 276 -1.82 7.03 -13.44
N GLY A 277 -1.06 7.52 -14.43
CA GLY A 277 -0.13 8.62 -14.25
C GLY A 277 -0.69 9.95 -14.74
N HIS A 278 -0.47 11.02 -13.98
CA HIS A 278 -0.83 12.39 -14.38
C HIS A 278 -0.05 13.43 -13.57
N SER A 279 -0.15 14.69 -13.97
CA SER A 279 0.49 15.85 -13.31
C SER A 279 -0.47 16.81 -12.60
N ASP A 280 -1.77 16.50 -12.56
CA ASP A 280 -2.80 17.48 -12.15
C ASP A 280 -3.68 16.91 -11.05
N ILE A 281 -3.51 17.42 -9.83
CA ILE A 281 -4.25 16.89 -8.68
C ILE A 281 -5.77 17.05 -8.82
N LYS A 282 -6.25 18.07 -9.55
CA LYS A 282 -7.71 18.20 -9.80
C LYS A 282 -8.22 17.06 -10.67
N HIS A 283 -7.41 16.58 -11.61
CA HIS A 283 -7.72 15.39 -12.39
C HIS A 283 -7.84 14.16 -11.49
N ALA A 284 -6.90 13.93 -10.57
CA ALA A 284 -6.96 12.81 -9.62
C ALA A 284 -8.27 12.80 -8.81
N LEU A 285 -8.63 13.97 -8.26
CA LEU A 285 -9.84 14.12 -7.45
C LEU A 285 -11.10 13.83 -8.28
N GLN A 286 -11.16 14.35 -9.51
CA GLN A 286 -12.29 14.08 -10.41
C GLN A 286 -12.32 12.63 -10.90
N LEU A 287 -11.17 11.99 -11.11
CA LEU A 287 -11.08 10.59 -11.46
C LEU A 287 -11.64 9.70 -10.34
N ILE A 288 -11.27 9.96 -9.08
CA ILE A 288 -11.85 9.24 -7.93
C ILE A 288 -13.37 9.46 -7.86
N GLY A 289 -13.82 10.70 -8.03
CA GLY A 289 -15.26 11.03 -8.07
C GLY A 289 -16.00 10.34 -9.20
N LEU A 290 -15.36 10.24 -10.38
CA LEU A 290 -15.88 9.55 -11.55
C LEU A 290 -16.03 8.04 -11.27
N LEU A 291 -14.98 7.38 -10.77
CA LEU A 291 -15.05 5.97 -10.39
C LEU A 291 -16.17 5.71 -9.38
N ARG A 292 -16.29 6.57 -8.35
CA ARG A 292 -17.40 6.52 -7.37
C ARG A 292 -18.76 6.62 -8.06
N SER A 293 -18.94 7.59 -8.96
CA SER A 293 -20.23 7.81 -9.65
C SER A 293 -20.62 6.67 -10.59
N GLU A 294 -19.64 5.97 -11.16
CA GLU A 294 -19.83 4.81 -12.04
C GLU A 294 -19.92 3.49 -11.25
N GLY A 295 -19.98 3.56 -9.91
CA GLY A 295 -20.10 2.39 -9.03
C GLY A 295 -18.84 1.51 -8.99
N ILE A 296 -17.68 2.07 -9.35
CA ILE A 296 -16.38 1.39 -9.31
C ILE A 296 -15.74 1.58 -7.94
N GLN A 297 -15.56 0.44 -7.27
CA GLN A 297 -14.96 0.35 -5.94
C GLN A 297 -13.48 0.00 -6.06
N ALA A 298 -12.64 0.79 -5.41
CA ALA A 298 -11.22 0.53 -5.32
C ALA A 298 -10.58 1.13 -4.06
N LYS A 299 -9.52 0.49 -3.58
CA LYS A 299 -8.51 1.16 -2.72
C LYS A 299 -7.70 2.11 -3.60
N VAL A 300 -7.25 3.22 -3.00
CA VAL A 300 -6.60 4.31 -3.70
C VAL A 300 -5.28 4.63 -3.00
N GLN A 301 -4.19 4.59 -3.76
CA GLN A 301 -2.87 5.04 -3.31
C GLN A 301 -2.30 6.08 -4.26
N LEU A 302 -1.81 7.20 -3.72
CA LEU A 302 -1.12 8.23 -4.49
C LEU A 302 0.39 8.07 -4.28
N GLU A 303 1.11 7.84 -5.37
CA GLU A 303 2.56 7.71 -5.37
C GLU A 303 3.18 8.96 -6.03
N PRO A 304 3.94 9.79 -5.29
CA PRO A 304 4.63 10.92 -5.88
C PRO A 304 5.68 10.45 -6.88
N LYS A 305 5.83 11.21 -7.97
CA LYS A 305 6.93 11.01 -8.90
C LYS A 305 7.46 12.34 -9.40
N THR A 306 8.75 12.38 -9.71
CA THR A 306 9.33 13.43 -10.55
C THR A 306 9.50 12.87 -11.95
N SER A 307 8.81 13.45 -12.93
CA SER A 307 8.99 13.12 -14.34
C SER A 307 10.01 14.06 -14.95
N ALA A 308 11.01 13.50 -15.63
CA ALA A 308 12.06 14.25 -16.30
C ALA A 308 12.06 13.97 -17.81
N PHE A 309 12.07 15.02 -18.62
CA PHE A 309 12.00 14.92 -20.08
C PHE A 309 12.68 16.11 -20.76
N ILE A 310 13.02 15.96 -22.03
CA ILE A 310 13.57 17.07 -22.84
C ILE A 310 12.50 18.14 -23.00
N TYR A 311 12.81 19.36 -22.53
CA TYR A 311 11.97 20.53 -22.70
C TYR A 311 12.26 21.18 -24.05
N LEU A 312 11.21 21.33 -24.85
CA LEU A 312 11.29 21.91 -26.18
C LEU A 312 11.04 23.42 -26.12
N LYS A 313 11.87 24.22 -26.81
CA LYS A 313 11.80 25.68 -26.74
C LYS A 313 10.45 26.24 -27.21
N GLU A 314 9.77 25.53 -28.11
CA GLU A 314 8.43 25.86 -28.58
C GLU A 314 7.34 25.81 -27.51
N TRP A 315 7.60 25.20 -26.34
CA TRP A 315 6.66 25.17 -25.22
C TRP A 315 6.66 26.47 -24.39
N GLY A 316 7.58 27.39 -24.67
CA GLY A 316 7.67 28.71 -24.04
C GLY A 316 8.96 28.89 -23.23
N GLU A 317 9.02 29.99 -22.47
CA GLU A 317 10.18 30.28 -21.64
C GLU A 317 10.32 29.29 -20.47
N PRO A 318 11.55 28.81 -20.15
CA PRO A 318 11.82 28.00 -18.97
C PRO A 318 11.22 28.59 -17.70
N THR A 319 10.50 27.78 -16.93
CA THR A 319 9.88 28.17 -15.65
C THR A 319 10.57 27.49 -14.46
N GLN A 320 10.55 28.15 -13.30
CA GLN A 320 11.07 27.64 -12.04
C GLN A 320 10.03 27.84 -10.96
N THR A 321 9.51 26.74 -10.43
CA THR A 321 8.55 26.67 -9.32
C THR A 321 8.91 25.47 -8.45
N ASP A 322 8.31 25.36 -7.27
CA ASP A 322 8.54 24.23 -6.38
C ASP A 322 8.13 22.88 -7.01
N ASP A 323 7.10 22.89 -7.88
CA ASP A 323 6.56 21.71 -8.55
C ASP A 323 7.12 21.51 -9.97
N TYR A 324 7.92 22.44 -10.50
CA TYR A 324 8.40 22.39 -11.89
C TYR A 324 9.71 23.16 -12.09
N GLN A 325 10.73 22.50 -12.61
CA GLN A 325 12.05 23.09 -12.87
C GLN A 325 12.52 22.80 -14.30
N VAL A 326 13.01 23.81 -15.01
CA VAL A 326 13.59 23.64 -16.36
C VAL A 326 15.07 24.00 -16.35
N VAL A 327 15.95 23.01 -16.47
CA VAL A 327 17.40 23.21 -16.36
C VAL A 327 18.05 23.07 -17.73
N GLN A 328 18.86 24.05 -18.12
CA GLN A 328 19.65 23.97 -19.35
C GLN A 328 20.78 22.94 -19.20
N ILE A 329 21.01 22.16 -20.24
CA ILE A 329 22.09 21.17 -20.32
C ILE A 329 23.13 21.56 -21.37
N ASP A 330 24.34 20.99 -21.26
CA ASP A 330 25.55 21.42 -22.00
C ASP A 330 25.39 21.44 -23.52
N ASN A 331 24.50 20.62 -24.08
CA ASN A 331 24.22 20.57 -25.51
C ASN A 331 23.23 21.66 -25.98
N GLY A 332 22.84 22.59 -25.11
CA GLY A 332 21.93 23.70 -25.41
C GLY A 332 20.43 23.34 -25.33
N ASN A 333 20.09 22.08 -25.06
CA ASN A 333 18.73 21.66 -24.75
C ASN A 333 18.38 21.97 -23.28
N PHE A 334 17.14 21.70 -22.90
CA PHE A 334 16.65 21.84 -21.53
C PHE A 334 16.09 20.49 -21.06
N ILE A 335 16.21 20.20 -19.78
CA ILE A 335 15.48 19.11 -19.11
C ILE A 335 14.46 19.75 -18.18
N ALA A 336 13.19 19.40 -18.36
CA ALA A 336 12.14 19.71 -17.40
C ALA A 336 12.06 18.62 -16.34
N TYR A 337 11.81 19.01 -15.10
CA TYR A 337 11.51 18.15 -13.96
C TYR A 337 10.15 18.59 -13.43
N ALA A 338 9.17 17.72 -13.56
CA ALA A 338 7.79 17.99 -13.18
C ALA A 338 7.39 17.10 -11.99
N LYS A 339 6.77 17.72 -10.99
CA LYS A 339 6.05 16.99 -9.95
C LYS A 339 4.80 16.39 -10.58
N GLU A 340 4.70 15.08 -10.50
CA GLU A 340 3.58 14.30 -11.00
C GLU A 340 3.21 13.25 -9.97
N TYR A 341 2.21 12.43 -10.31
CA TYR A 341 1.84 11.27 -9.53
C TYR A 341 1.61 10.06 -10.43
N ASP A 342 1.73 8.90 -9.81
CA ASP A 342 1.01 7.70 -10.19
C ASP A 342 -0.09 7.48 -9.14
N ILE A 343 -1.33 7.27 -9.56
CA ILE A 343 -2.42 6.87 -8.68
C ILE A 343 -2.73 5.41 -8.95
N GLU A 344 -2.58 4.57 -7.94
CA GLU A 344 -2.87 3.14 -8.02
C GLU A 344 -4.25 2.85 -7.47
N PHE A 345 -4.97 1.98 -8.17
CA PHE A 345 -6.27 1.47 -7.78
C PHE A 345 -6.19 -0.04 -7.61
N GLU A 346 -6.60 -0.59 -6.46
CA GLU A 346 -6.92 -2.01 -6.31
C GLU A 346 -8.43 -2.17 -6.27
N PHE A 347 -8.99 -2.75 -7.32
CA PHE A 347 -10.43 -2.97 -7.46
C PHE A 347 -10.90 -4.17 -6.64
N ASP A 348 -12.14 -4.14 -6.18
CA ASP A 348 -12.74 -5.25 -5.40
C ASP A 348 -12.69 -6.59 -6.13
N ASN A 349 -12.74 -6.56 -7.47
CA ASN A 349 -12.72 -7.74 -8.32
C ASN A 349 -12.36 -7.40 -9.77
N ALA A 350 -12.10 -8.44 -10.58
CA ALA A 350 -11.73 -8.31 -11.99
C ALA A 350 -12.79 -7.58 -12.84
N GLN A 351 -14.09 -7.75 -12.55
CA GLN A 351 -15.15 -7.07 -13.30
C GLN A 351 -15.10 -5.54 -13.11
N GLN A 352 -14.74 -5.06 -11.92
CA GLN A 352 -14.53 -3.64 -11.66
C GLN A 352 -13.28 -3.12 -12.40
N LYS A 353 -12.18 -3.88 -12.37
CA LYS A 353 -10.96 -3.58 -13.15
C LYS A 353 -11.24 -3.47 -14.65
N ASP A 354 -12.04 -4.38 -15.21
CA ASP A 354 -12.40 -4.40 -16.64
C ASP A 354 -13.24 -3.19 -17.07
N LYS A 355 -14.02 -2.59 -16.16
CA LYS A 355 -14.81 -1.39 -16.46
C LYS A 355 -13.97 -0.13 -16.55
N PHE A 356 -12.78 -0.10 -15.93
CA PHE A 356 -11.96 1.09 -15.79
C PHE A 356 -11.68 1.77 -17.13
N GLN A 357 -11.16 1.02 -18.12
CA GLN A 357 -10.82 1.58 -19.43
C GLN A 357 -12.03 2.20 -20.13
N LYS A 358 -13.20 1.58 -20.05
CA LYS A 358 -14.42 2.11 -20.66
C LYS A 358 -14.78 3.48 -20.07
N VAL A 359 -14.65 3.63 -18.75
CA VAL A 359 -14.89 4.89 -18.05
C VAL A 359 -13.86 5.94 -18.47
N ILE A 360 -12.58 5.57 -18.58
CA ILE A 360 -11.54 6.49 -19.06
C ILE A 360 -11.81 6.96 -20.48
N PHE A 361 -12.13 6.07 -21.41
CA PHE A 361 -12.41 6.44 -22.80
C PHE A 361 -13.64 7.34 -22.95
N GLN A 362 -14.63 7.19 -22.06
CA GLN A 362 -15.84 7.99 -22.12
C GLN A 362 -15.67 9.38 -21.52
N TYR A 363 -14.91 9.51 -20.43
CA TYR A 363 -14.93 10.73 -19.61
C TYR A 363 -13.56 11.33 -19.32
N ALA A 364 -12.45 10.64 -19.60
CA ALA A 364 -11.11 11.09 -19.21
C ALA A 364 -10.09 11.11 -20.37
N LYS A 365 -10.42 10.55 -21.54
CA LYS A 365 -9.63 10.64 -22.77
C LYS A 365 -10.18 11.74 -23.68
N LYS A 366 -9.27 12.49 -24.28
CA LYS A 366 -9.55 13.50 -25.30
C LYS A 366 -9.39 12.93 -26.71
N ASP A 367 -10.33 13.27 -27.60
CA ASP A 367 -10.36 12.91 -29.02
C ASP A 367 -10.54 14.15 -29.93
N SER A 368 -10.81 15.33 -29.34
CA SER A 368 -10.83 16.61 -30.07
C SER A 368 -10.41 17.77 -29.18
N LYS A 369 -9.87 18.85 -29.77
CA LYS A 369 -9.32 20.00 -29.04
C LYS A 369 -10.31 20.61 -28.04
N ASP A 370 -11.58 20.70 -28.43
CA ASP A 370 -12.62 21.41 -27.67
C ASP A 370 -13.71 20.46 -27.14
N GLN A 371 -13.39 19.18 -26.96
CA GLN A 371 -14.31 18.16 -26.44
C GLN A 371 -14.88 18.56 -25.08
N GLN A 372 -16.20 18.49 -24.96
CA GLN A 372 -16.94 18.76 -23.73
C GLN A 372 -17.27 17.45 -23.01
N GLY A 373 -17.60 17.55 -21.71
CA GLY A 373 -18.03 16.39 -20.91
C GLY A 373 -16.88 15.51 -20.38
N LEU A 374 -15.64 15.98 -20.49
CA LEU A 374 -14.46 15.31 -19.91
C LEU A 374 -14.13 15.87 -18.52
N ILE A 375 -13.48 15.05 -17.70
CA ILE A 375 -12.85 15.49 -16.47
C ILE A 375 -11.67 16.42 -16.76
N TYR A 376 -11.30 17.21 -15.77
CA TYR A 376 -10.33 18.29 -15.89
C TYR A 376 -8.97 17.78 -16.40
N SER A 377 -8.32 18.52 -17.29
CA SER A 377 -6.98 18.20 -17.82
C SER A 377 -6.85 16.85 -18.55
N SER A 378 -7.94 16.26 -19.06
CA SER A 378 -7.89 15.04 -19.90
C SER A 378 -6.92 15.11 -21.08
N TRP A 379 -6.11 14.06 -21.22
CA TRP A 379 -5.10 13.92 -22.27
C TRP A 379 -5.62 13.16 -23.49
N TRP A 380 -4.98 13.41 -24.64
CA TRP A 380 -5.20 12.63 -25.86
C TRP A 380 -4.66 11.21 -25.72
N GLN A 381 -3.51 11.09 -25.06
CA GLN A 381 -2.82 9.85 -24.75
C GLN A 381 -2.72 9.76 -23.22
N PRO A 382 -3.81 9.36 -22.52
CA PRO A 382 -3.74 9.07 -21.09
C PRO A 382 -2.67 7.98 -20.85
N LEU A 383 -2.12 7.93 -19.63
CA LEU A 383 -1.14 6.92 -19.24
C LEU A 383 -1.72 6.05 -18.14
N TYR A 384 -2.08 4.81 -18.45
CA TYR A 384 -2.41 3.83 -17.43
C TYR A 384 -2.00 2.42 -17.81
N TYR A 385 -1.67 1.62 -16.80
CA TYR A 385 -1.03 0.33 -17.03
C TYR A 385 -1.34 -0.71 -15.95
N SER A 386 -1.18 -1.97 -16.34
CA SER A 386 -1.35 -3.17 -15.52
C SER A 386 -0.07 -3.98 -15.53
N LEU A 387 0.31 -4.53 -14.37
CA LEU A 387 1.40 -5.50 -14.27
C LEU A 387 0.97 -6.92 -14.69
N THR A 388 -0.32 -7.16 -14.83
CA THR A 388 -0.88 -8.38 -15.40
C THR A 388 -1.53 -8.12 -16.74
N GLU A 389 -1.66 -9.16 -17.56
CA GLU A 389 -2.34 -9.08 -18.85
C GLU A 389 -3.76 -8.52 -18.72
N LEU A 390 -4.11 -7.62 -19.65
CA LEU A 390 -5.45 -7.10 -19.84
C LEU A 390 -5.79 -7.08 -21.32
N LYS A 391 -7.06 -7.34 -21.60
CA LYS A 391 -7.59 -7.27 -22.96
C LYS A 391 -7.41 -5.86 -23.53
N ASP A 392 -7.04 -5.78 -24.80
CA ASP A 392 -6.88 -4.55 -25.58
C ASP A 392 -5.65 -3.69 -25.19
N TYR A 393 -4.89 -4.08 -24.17
CA TYR A 393 -3.63 -3.42 -23.79
C TYR A 393 -2.46 -3.92 -24.64
N LYS A 394 -1.45 -3.06 -24.82
CA LYS A 394 -0.21 -3.38 -25.54
C LYS A 394 0.92 -3.63 -24.55
N THR A 395 1.91 -4.42 -24.93
CA THR A 395 3.05 -4.69 -24.06
C THR A 395 4.22 -3.76 -24.36
N ILE A 396 4.79 -3.19 -23.30
CA ILE A 396 6.04 -2.42 -23.36
C ILE A 396 6.98 -2.89 -22.24
N SER A 397 8.19 -2.35 -22.20
CA SER A 397 9.19 -2.67 -21.18
C SER A 397 9.38 -1.51 -20.21
N ASN A 398 9.48 -1.83 -18.92
CA ASN A 398 9.99 -0.93 -17.91
C ASN A 398 11.47 -1.23 -17.69
N ASN A 399 12.31 -0.20 -17.60
CA ASN A 399 13.72 -0.32 -17.26
C ASN A 399 13.95 0.42 -15.94
N LYS A 400 14.05 -0.32 -14.83
CA LYS A 400 14.07 0.19 -13.46
C LYS A 400 15.45 0.02 -12.83
N ILE A 401 15.88 1.04 -12.09
CA ILE A 401 17.09 1.00 -11.26
C ILE A 401 16.72 1.47 -9.87
N SER A 402 17.09 0.70 -8.85
CA SER A 402 16.79 1.03 -7.46
C SER A 402 18.08 1.36 -6.69
N LYS A 403 18.01 2.35 -5.79
CA LYS A 403 19.08 2.69 -4.85
C LYS A 403 18.45 3.14 -3.53
N GLY A 404 18.66 2.35 -2.48
CA GLY A 404 17.94 2.54 -1.22
C GLY A 404 16.45 2.42 -1.46
N HIS A 405 15.67 3.36 -0.92
CA HIS A 405 14.22 3.41 -1.14
C HIS A 405 13.82 4.17 -2.41
N TYR A 406 14.74 4.78 -3.15
CA TYR A 406 14.41 5.44 -4.41
C TYR A 406 14.61 4.52 -5.60
N TYR A 407 13.83 4.75 -6.67
CA TYR A 407 14.08 4.13 -7.96
C TYR A 407 13.84 5.11 -9.10
N ALA A 408 14.60 4.92 -10.17
CA ALA A 408 14.41 5.57 -11.45
C ALA A 408 13.88 4.56 -12.45
N GLN A 409 12.98 5.00 -13.33
CA GLN A 409 12.43 4.13 -14.36
C GLN A 409 12.19 4.85 -15.67
N SER A 410 12.42 4.15 -16.79
CA SER A 410 12.07 4.60 -18.13
C SER A 410 11.29 3.53 -18.86
N PHE A 411 10.18 3.95 -19.46
CA PHE A 411 9.39 3.10 -20.34
C PHE A 411 9.95 3.13 -21.75
N SER A 412 9.90 1.98 -22.44
CA SER A 412 10.39 1.84 -23.81
C SER A 412 9.59 0.79 -24.55
N LEU A 413 9.49 0.91 -25.88
CA LEU A 413 9.06 -0.21 -26.72
C LEU A 413 9.93 -1.45 -26.46
N ASN A 414 9.34 -2.64 -26.57
CA ASN A 414 10.03 -3.89 -26.23
C ASN A 414 11.33 -4.10 -27.04
N ASN A 415 11.34 -3.71 -28.31
CA ASN A 415 12.50 -3.81 -29.18
C ASN A 415 13.61 -2.79 -28.86
N LYS A 416 13.35 -1.83 -27.96
CA LYS A 416 14.30 -0.79 -27.53
C LYS A 416 14.87 -1.01 -26.14
N SER A 417 14.28 -1.88 -25.31
CA SER A 417 14.74 -2.10 -23.93
C SER A 417 16.20 -2.54 -23.84
N ALA A 418 16.67 -3.44 -24.71
CA ALA A 418 18.07 -3.88 -24.69
C ALA A 418 19.05 -2.72 -24.92
N GLU A 419 18.75 -1.83 -25.86
CA GLU A 419 19.55 -0.64 -26.16
C GLU A 419 19.61 0.31 -24.95
N VAL A 420 18.47 0.51 -24.26
CA VAL A 420 18.40 1.31 -23.03
C VAL A 420 19.27 0.70 -21.92
N ILE A 421 19.14 -0.60 -21.67
CA ILE A 421 19.90 -1.30 -20.62
C ILE A 421 21.41 -1.20 -20.87
N GLU A 422 21.84 -1.46 -22.10
CA GLU A 422 23.26 -1.35 -22.47
C GLU A 422 23.77 0.09 -22.36
N GLY A 423 22.96 1.07 -22.79
CA GLY A 423 23.27 2.49 -22.68
C GLY A 423 23.49 2.94 -21.24
N ILE A 424 22.59 2.55 -20.33
CA ILE A 424 22.71 2.85 -18.89
C ILE A 424 23.96 2.17 -18.30
N LYS A 425 24.22 0.90 -18.63
CA LYS A 425 25.43 0.20 -18.14
C LYS A 425 26.73 0.85 -18.61
N LYS A 426 26.74 1.48 -19.79
CA LYS A 426 27.88 2.28 -20.27
C LYS A 426 28.06 3.58 -19.48
N ILE A 427 26.97 4.17 -18.99
CA ILE A 427 27.01 5.38 -18.13
C ILE A 427 27.50 5.01 -16.74
N ASN A 428 26.96 3.94 -16.15
CA ASN A 428 27.39 3.45 -14.85
C ASN A 428 27.35 1.91 -14.77
N PRO A 429 28.52 1.23 -14.87
CA PRO A 429 28.60 -0.22 -14.87
C PRO A 429 28.22 -0.90 -13.54
N SER A 430 28.18 -0.14 -12.44
CA SER A 430 27.85 -0.67 -11.11
C SER A 430 26.35 -0.87 -10.88
N LEU A 431 25.50 -0.31 -11.75
CA LEU A 431 24.05 -0.37 -11.59
C LEU A 431 23.48 -1.65 -12.20
N SER A 432 22.61 -2.30 -11.43
CA SER A 432 21.75 -3.35 -11.94
C SER A 432 20.46 -2.73 -12.49
N VAL A 433 20.14 -3.06 -13.74
CA VAL A 433 18.88 -2.66 -14.37
C VAL A 433 17.94 -3.85 -14.33
N ASP A 434 16.84 -3.69 -13.61
CA ASP A 434 15.72 -4.63 -13.60
C ASP A 434 14.76 -4.26 -14.75
N SER A 435 14.59 -5.18 -15.70
CA SER A 435 13.74 -4.95 -16.86
C SER A 435 12.68 -6.02 -16.97
N TYR A 436 11.43 -5.57 -17.11
CA TYR A 436 10.27 -6.43 -17.20
C TYR A 436 9.22 -5.83 -18.13
N LYS A 437 8.37 -6.72 -18.66
CA LYS A 437 7.26 -6.32 -19.51
C LYS A 437 6.01 -6.05 -18.70
N PHE A 438 5.21 -5.10 -19.16
CA PHE A 438 3.92 -4.78 -18.58
C PHE A 438 2.95 -4.28 -19.66
N TRP A 439 1.68 -4.17 -19.31
CA TRP A 439 0.59 -3.87 -20.24
C TRP A 439 0.14 -2.44 -20.07
N VAL A 440 0.17 -1.66 -21.15
CA VAL A 440 -0.29 -0.26 -21.19
C VAL A 440 -1.49 -0.09 -22.09
N ASP A 441 -2.25 0.97 -21.86
CA ASP A 441 -3.32 1.36 -22.75
C ASP A 441 -2.81 1.67 -24.17
N GLU A 442 -3.66 1.41 -25.17
CA GLU A 442 -3.32 1.64 -26.57
C GLU A 442 -2.93 3.10 -26.88
N PRO A 443 -3.63 4.13 -26.33
CA PRO A 443 -3.19 5.52 -26.47
C PRO A 443 -1.73 5.75 -26.05
N PHE A 444 -1.34 5.34 -24.84
CA PHE A 444 0.06 5.51 -24.42
C PHE A 444 1.06 4.71 -25.27
N TYR A 445 0.68 3.52 -25.73
CA TYR A 445 1.52 2.76 -26.67
C TYR A 445 1.76 3.54 -27.98
N ASN A 446 0.73 4.18 -28.54
CA ASN A 446 0.84 4.99 -29.75
C ASN A 446 1.71 6.22 -29.52
N TYR A 447 1.63 6.84 -28.34
CA TYR A 447 2.56 7.91 -27.95
C TYR A 447 4.02 7.46 -28.04
N LEU A 448 4.35 6.24 -27.58
CA LEU A 448 5.71 5.70 -27.68
C LEU A 448 6.16 5.38 -29.11
N LEU A 449 5.21 5.14 -30.04
CA LEU A 449 5.49 5.03 -31.47
C LEU A 449 5.73 6.39 -32.14
N GLY A 450 5.38 7.49 -31.47
CA GLY A 450 5.35 8.83 -32.05
C GLY A 450 4.04 9.16 -32.79
N ASP A 451 3.01 8.32 -32.65
CA ASP A 451 1.68 8.54 -33.21
C ASP A 451 0.79 9.22 -32.16
N PHE A 452 0.66 10.55 -32.24
CA PHE A 452 -0.07 11.36 -31.26
C PHE A 452 -1.41 11.92 -31.77
N LYS A 453 -1.98 11.33 -32.83
CA LYS A 453 -3.23 11.80 -33.44
C LYS A 453 -4.48 11.37 -32.69
#